data_AF-A0A1F8X5W0-F1
#
_entry.id   AF-A0A1F8X5W0-F1
#
_cell.length_a   1.000
_cell.length_b   1.000
_cell.length_c   1.000
_cell.angle_alpha   90.00
_cell.angle_beta   90.00
_cell.angle_gamma   90.00
#
_symmetry.space_group_name_H-M   'P 1'
#
loop_
_entity.id
_entity.type
_entity.pdbx_description
1 polymer ?
#
loop_
_entity_poly.entity_id
_entity_poly.type
_entity_poly.pdbx_seq_one_letter_code
_entity_poly.pdbx_strand_id
1 'polypeptide(L)'
;MGFSGQADIDSLATAIRAKVVLVNLASCLIISGALFALAQRGVAPGFAAGFAIGTFSMMWLLRMARKGMSMSPERVERFVKFSYHIRFVLVAALMALLASRGVVSLWPMLAGLSAALFTAICTMFYLAKEECNA
;
A
#
# COMPACT_ATOMS: atom_id res chain seq x y z
N MET A 1 -16.30 -4.54 -31.51
CA MET A 1 -15.00 -3.81 -31.41
C MET A 1 -14.83 -3.22 -30.02
N GLY A 2 -14.65 -4.05 -28.97
CA GLY A 2 -14.56 -3.57 -27.57
C GLY A 2 -13.49 -4.27 -26.73
N PHE A 3 -12.60 -5.05 -27.36
CA PHE A 3 -11.65 -5.92 -26.66
C PHE A 3 -10.24 -5.31 -26.48
N SER A 4 -9.84 -4.28 -27.24
CA SER A 4 -8.49 -3.71 -27.12
C SER A 4 -8.33 -2.74 -25.95
N GLY A 5 -9.32 -1.87 -25.70
CA GLY A 5 -9.23 -0.84 -24.65
C GLY A 5 -9.23 -1.40 -23.21
N GLN A 6 -9.96 -2.48 -22.95
CA GLN A 6 -10.00 -3.11 -21.63
C GLN A 6 -8.68 -3.84 -21.30
N ALA A 7 -8.07 -4.47 -22.32
CA ALA A 7 -6.81 -5.19 -22.17
C ALA A 7 -5.63 -4.25 -21.88
N ASP A 8 -5.61 -3.04 -22.48
CA ASP A 8 -4.59 -2.02 -22.20
C ASP A 8 -4.73 -1.39 -20.80
N ILE A 9 -5.95 -1.13 -20.34
CA ILE A 9 -6.18 -0.63 -18.98
C ILE A 9 -5.73 -1.65 -17.93
N ASP A 10 -5.97 -2.94 -18.22
CA ASP A 10 -5.62 -4.03 -17.33
C ASP A 10 -4.10 -4.29 -17.29
N SER A 11 -3.40 -4.14 -18.42
CA SER A 11 -1.95 -4.26 -18.50
C SER A 11 -1.27 -3.09 -17.76
N LEU A 12 -1.73 -1.86 -17.99
CA LEU A 12 -1.23 -0.65 -17.33
C LEU A 12 -1.45 -0.69 -15.82
N ALA A 13 -2.66 -1.06 -15.37
CA ALA A 13 -2.97 -1.17 -13.94
C ALA A 13 -2.10 -2.24 -13.25
N THR A 14 -1.77 -3.32 -13.96
CA THR A 14 -0.89 -4.37 -13.45
C THR A 14 0.56 -3.89 -13.37
N ALA A 15 1.03 -3.15 -14.38
CA ALA A 15 2.36 -2.54 -14.41
C ALA A 15 2.54 -1.51 -13.28
N ILE A 16 1.59 -0.59 -13.09
CA ILE A 16 1.59 0.40 -12.01
C ILE A 16 1.65 -0.31 -10.65
N ARG A 17 0.80 -1.33 -10.45
CA ARG A 17 0.79 -2.10 -9.21
C ARG A 17 2.12 -2.81 -8.95
N ALA A 18 2.73 -3.39 -9.97
CA ALA A 18 4.04 -4.04 -9.87
C ALA A 18 5.14 -3.03 -9.51
N LYS A 19 5.17 -1.87 -10.17
CA LYS A 19 6.13 -0.80 -9.87
C LYS A 19 5.98 -0.28 -8.44
N VAL A 20 4.76 -0.01 -7.98
CA VAL A 20 4.51 0.42 -6.59
C VAL A 20 5.00 -0.62 -5.59
N VAL A 21 4.72 -1.92 -5.83
CA VAL A 21 5.20 -2.99 -4.95
C VAL A 21 6.73 -3.09 -4.94
N LEU A 22 7.37 -2.99 -6.11
CA LEU A 22 8.82 -3.04 -6.22
C LEU A 22 9.50 -1.86 -5.50
N VAL A 23 9.02 -0.64 -5.71
CA VAL A 23 9.57 0.55 -5.04
C VAL A 23 9.35 0.45 -3.54
N ASN A 24 8.16 0.06 -3.08
CA ASN A 24 7.90 -0.16 -1.66
C ASN A 24 8.81 -1.25 -1.07
N LEU A 25 9.03 -2.37 -1.76
CA LEU A 25 9.96 -3.42 -1.30
C LEU A 25 11.39 -2.89 -1.18
N ALA A 26 11.88 -2.17 -2.19
CA ALA A 26 13.20 -1.57 -2.18
C ALA A 26 13.36 -0.56 -1.03
N SER A 27 12.40 0.36 -0.87
CA SER A 27 12.39 1.33 0.23
C SER A 27 12.32 0.64 1.59
N CYS A 28 11.53 -0.42 1.73
CA CYS A 28 11.45 -1.19 2.97
C CYS A 28 12.82 -1.80 3.33
N LEU A 29 13.49 -2.44 2.37
CA LEU A 29 14.80 -3.06 2.59
C LEU A 29 15.86 -2.03 2.96
N ILE A 30 15.91 -0.89 2.24
CA ILE A 30 16.86 0.19 2.49
C ILE A 30 16.65 0.79 3.88
N ILE A 31 15.41 1.18 4.21
CA ILE A 31 15.13 1.87 5.47
C ILE A 31 15.22 0.90 6.65
N SER A 32 14.69 -0.31 6.54
CA SER A 32 14.80 -1.33 7.60
C SER A 32 16.25 -1.77 7.80
N GLY A 33 17.04 -1.89 6.73
CA GLY A 33 18.46 -2.20 6.80
C GLY A 33 19.26 -1.09 7.48
N ALA A 34 18.99 0.17 7.13
CA ALA A 34 19.59 1.33 7.79
C ALA A 34 19.21 1.38 9.28
N LEU A 35 17.94 1.15 9.61
CA LEU A 35 17.47 1.10 11.00
C LEU A 35 18.09 -0.07 11.76
N PHE A 36 18.31 -1.21 11.12
CA PHE A 36 18.98 -2.35 11.76
C PHE A 36 20.45 -2.04 12.07
N ALA A 37 21.13 -1.31 11.19
CA ALA A 37 22.52 -0.89 11.38
C ALA A 37 22.67 0.24 12.43
N LEU A 38 21.68 1.13 12.55
CA LEU A 38 21.79 2.37 13.33
C LEU A 38 20.98 2.40 14.63
N ALA A 39 19.96 1.55 14.79
CA ALA A 39 19.01 1.62 15.91
C ALA A 39 19.06 0.36 16.81
N GLN A 40 18.39 0.45 17.96
CA GLN A 40 18.22 -0.70 18.86
C GLN A 40 17.48 -1.84 18.17
N ARG A 41 17.83 -3.10 18.53
CA ARG A 41 17.38 -4.35 17.89
C ARG A 41 15.85 -4.51 17.70
N GLY A 42 15.02 -3.72 18.40
CA GLY A 42 13.55 -3.75 18.28
C GLY A 42 12.92 -2.73 17.30
N VAL A 43 13.68 -1.76 16.77
CA VAL A 43 13.13 -0.69 15.92
C VAL A 43 12.89 -1.15 14.49
N ALA A 44 13.89 -1.79 13.87
CA ALA A 44 13.82 -2.31 12.51
C ALA A 44 12.66 -3.30 12.26
N PRO A 45 12.42 -4.33 13.11
CA PRO A 45 11.29 -5.24 12.89
C PRO A 45 9.93 -4.54 13.03
N GLY A 46 9.80 -3.55 13.93
CA GLY A 46 8.58 -2.75 14.05
C GLY A 46 8.31 -1.93 12.80
N PHE A 47 9.35 -1.25 12.29
CA PHE A 47 9.26 -0.51 11.04
C PHE A 47 8.88 -1.41 9.86
N ALA A 48 9.58 -2.54 9.68
CA ALA A 48 9.32 -3.48 8.59
C ALA A 48 7.88 -4.03 8.64
N ALA A 49 7.38 -4.38 9.83
CA ALA A 49 6.00 -4.83 10.02
C ALA A 49 4.99 -3.75 9.61
N GLY A 50 5.18 -2.52 10.10
CA GLY A 50 4.34 -1.38 9.72
C GLY A 50 4.35 -1.11 8.22
N PHE A 51 5.53 -1.16 7.61
CA PHE A 51 5.72 -0.94 6.18
C PHE A 51 5.02 -2.02 5.33
N ALA A 52 5.11 -3.28 5.76
CA ALA A 52 4.41 -4.40 5.11
C ALA A 52 2.88 -4.21 5.17
N ILE A 53 2.35 -3.81 6.34
CA ILE A 53 0.92 -3.51 6.51
C ILE A 53 0.49 -2.35 5.61
N GLY A 54 1.28 -1.27 5.55
CA GLY A 54 1.01 -0.12 4.68
C GLY A 54 0.98 -0.51 3.20
N THR A 55 1.96 -1.31 2.75
CA THR A 55 2.05 -1.81 1.38
C THR A 55 0.86 -2.72 1.04
N PHE A 56 0.49 -3.63 1.94
CA PHE A 56 -0.68 -4.49 1.78
C PHE A 56 -1.99 -3.68 1.71
N SER A 57 -2.15 -2.71 2.61
CA SER A 57 -3.29 -1.80 2.64
C SER A 57 -3.43 -1.00 1.34
N MET A 58 -2.29 -0.62 0.73
CA MET A 58 -2.25 0.06 -0.55
C MET A 58 -2.64 -0.85 -1.72
N MET A 59 -2.12 -2.08 -1.75
CA MET A 59 -2.52 -3.07 -2.76
C MET A 59 -4.02 -3.38 -2.70
N TRP A 60 -4.59 -3.42 -1.50
CA TRP A 60 -6.02 -3.57 -1.31
C TRP A 60 -6.75 -2.37 -1.92
N LEU A 61 -6.29 -1.14 -1.65
CA LEU A 61 -6.89 0.06 -2.21
C LEU A 61 -6.91 0.08 -3.74
N LEU A 62 -5.78 -0.27 -4.38
CA LEU A 62 -5.69 -0.35 -5.83
C LEU A 62 -6.65 -1.41 -6.41
N ARG A 63 -6.79 -2.56 -5.74
CA ARG A 63 -7.78 -3.59 -6.13
C ARG A 63 -9.21 -3.08 -6.01
N MET A 64 -9.52 -2.34 -4.94
CA MET A 64 -10.83 -1.72 -4.76
C MET A 64 -11.12 -0.67 -5.82
N ALA A 65 -10.15 0.18 -6.15
CA ALA A 65 -10.27 1.19 -7.20
C ALA A 65 -10.60 0.53 -8.54
N ARG A 66 -9.85 -0.50 -8.94
CA ARG A 66 -10.12 -1.25 -10.19
C ARG A 66 -11.51 -1.90 -10.19
N LYS A 67 -11.89 -2.54 -9.09
CA LYS A 67 -13.22 -3.14 -8.96
C LYS A 67 -14.33 -2.07 -9.00
N GLY A 68 -14.08 -0.90 -8.43
CA GLY A 68 -15.00 0.24 -8.48
C GLY A 68 -15.21 0.77 -9.89
N MET A 69 -14.18 0.85 -10.72
CA MET A 69 -14.30 1.31 -12.12
C MET A 69 -15.21 0.42 -12.98
N SER A 70 -15.38 -0.86 -12.61
CA SER A 70 -16.27 -1.81 -13.31
C SER A 70 -17.72 -1.84 -12.81
N MET A 71 -18.09 -1.02 -11.83
CA MET A 71 -19.41 -1.05 -11.18
C MET A 71 -20.25 0.19 -11.54
N SER A 72 -21.58 0.07 -11.43
CA SER A 72 -22.48 1.23 -11.57
C SER A 72 -22.26 2.23 -10.43
N PRO A 73 -22.47 3.54 -10.64
CA PRO A 73 -22.19 4.57 -9.65
C PRO A 73 -22.86 4.33 -8.28
N GLU A 74 -24.12 3.87 -8.25
CA GLU A 74 -24.82 3.63 -6.98
C GLU A 74 -24.23 2.45 -6.19
N ARG A 75 -23.70 1.45 -6.90
CA ARG A 75 -23.06 0.28 -6.28
C ARG A 75 -21.65 0.61 -5.80
N VAL A 76 -20.92 1.46 -6.51
CA VAL A 76 -19.57 1.92 -6.15
C VAL A 76 -19.58 2.60 -4.79
N GLU A 77 -20.50 3.54 -4.56
CA GLU A 77 -20.53 4.30 -3.30
C GLU A 77 -20.67 3.38 -2.08
N ARG A 78 -21.63 2.45 -2.14
CA ARG A 78 -21.88 1.49 -1.05
C ARG A 78 -20.71 0.54 -0.86
N PHE A 79 -20.13 0.05 -1.97
CA PHE A 79 -18.96 -0.84 -1.95
C PHE A 79 -17.74 -0.15 -1.32
N VAL A 80 -17.46 1.09 -1.72
CA VAL A 80 -16.33 1.88 -1.22
C VAL A 80 -16.49 2.13 0.27
N LYS A 81 -17.65 2.66 0.72
CA LYS A 81 -17.91 2.94 2.14
C LYS A 81 -17.69 1.70 3.02
N PHE A 82 -18.30 0.58 2.65
CA PHE A 82 -18.19 -0.68 3.41
C PHE A 82 -16.76 -1.23 3.41
N SER A 83 -16.13 -1.29 2.24
CA SER A 83 -14.80 -1.87 2.09
C SER A 83 -13.72 -1.02 2.76
N TYR A 84 -13.85 0.31 2.77
CA TYR A 84 -12.95 1.19 3.53
C TYR A 84 -13.08 0.96 5.04
N HIS A 85 -14.29 0.82 5.56
CA HIS A 85 -14.51 0.49 6.97
C HIS A 85 -13.85 -0.84 7.35
N ILE A 86 -14.11 -1.90 6.56
CA ILE A 86 -13.48 -3.21 6.80
C ILE A 86 -11.96 -3.11 6.75
N ARG A 87 -11.40 -2.42 5.74
CA ARG A 87 -9.95 -2.25 5.62
C ARG A 87 -9.37 -1.53 6.83
N PHE A 88 -10.00 -0.45 7.28
CA PHE A 88 -9.55 0.32 8.43
C PHE A 88 -9.57 -0.54 9.70
N VAL A 89 -10.67 -1.23 9.98
CA VAL A 89 -10.80 -2.11 11.14
C VAL A 89 -9.75 -3.23 11.11
N LEU A 90 -9.52 -3.85 9.97
CA LEU A 90 -8.52 -4.92 9.84
C LEU A 90 -7.09 -4.42 10.05
N VAL A 91 -6.74 -3.28 9.45
CA VAL A 91 -5.40 -2.68 9.65
C VAL A 91 -5.21 -2.28 11.11
N ALA A 92 -6.20 -1.65 11.73
CA ALA A 92 -6.15 -1.26 13.13
C ALA A 92 -6.04 -2.49 14.06
N ALA A 93 -6.85 -3.52 13.82
CA ALA A 93 -6.82 -4.76 14.58
C ALA A 93 -5.48 -5.50 14.44
N LEU A 94 -4.92 -5.56 13.22
CA LEU A 94 -3.61 -6.17 12.97
C LEU A 94 -2.49 -5.41 13.68
N MET A 95 -2.51 -4.07 13.60
CA MET A 95 -1.55 -3.22 14.31
C MET A 95 -1.64 -3.42 15.83
N ALA A 96 -2.86 -3.40 16.38
CA ALA A 96 -3.11 -3.61 17.81
C ALA A 96 -2.68 -5.01 18.28
N LEU A 97 -2.92 -6.05 17.46
CA LEU A 97 -2.52 -7.43 17.77
C LEU A 97 -1.00 -7.59 17.80
N LEU A 98 -0.29 -6.98 16.85
CA LEU A 98 1.17 -7.04 16.79
C LEU A 98 1.82 -6.25 17.93
N ALA A 99 1.25 -5.09 18.27
CA ALA A 99 1.70 -4.29 19.41
C ALA A 99 1.42 -4.99 20.76
N SER A 100 0.23 -5.58 20.94
CA SER A 100 -0.16 -6.23 22.20
C SER A 100 0.63 -7.49 22.53
N ARG A 101 1.17 -8.17 21.51
CA ARG A 101 2.08 -9.31 21.68
C ARG A 101 3.48 -8.89 22.16
N GLY A 102 3.77 -7.59 22.28
CA GLY A 102 5.08 -7.07 22.70
C GLY A 102 6.22 -7.35 21.70
N VAL A 103 5.89 -7.86 20.51
CA VAL A 103 6.87 -8.27 19.49
C VAL A 103 7.48 -7.05 18.81
N VAL A 104 6.70 -5.98 18.68
CA VAL A 104 7.07 -4.77 17.93
C VAL A 104 6.48 -3.52 18.58
N SER A 105 7.29 -2.47 18.67
CA SER A 105 6.84 -1.18 19.20
C SER A 105 5.89 -0.47 18.22
N LEU A 106 4.84 0.15 18.77
CA LEU A 106 3.82 0.86 18.00
C LEU A 106 4.40 2.01 17.16
N TRP A 107 5.36 2.74 17.71
CA TRP A 107 5.93 3.93 17.06
C TRP A 107 6.69 3.60 15.77
N PRO A 108 7.66 2.66 15.76
CA PRO A 108 8.27 2.19 14.52
C PRO A 108 7.25 1.63 13.52
N MET A 109 6.23 0.91 13.97
CA MET A 109 5.17 0.40 13.09
C MET A 109 4.41 1.54 12.40
N LEU A 110 4.01 2.57 13.14
CA LEU A 110 3.33 3.73 12.54
C LEU A 110 4.23 4.47 11.55
N ALA A 111 5.53 4.59 11.84
CA ALA A 111 6.51 5.17 10.93
C ALA A 111 6.65 4.35 9.64
N GLY A 112 6.76 3.02 9.74
CA GLY A 112 6.81 2.13 8.59
C GLY A 112 5.55 2.19 7.73
N LEU A 113 4.37 2.17 8.36
CA LEU A 113 3.09 2.28 7.68
C LEU A 113 2.98 3.60 6.90
N SER A 114 3.37 4.71 7.55
CA SER A 114 3.36 6.04 6.92
C SER A 114 4.34 6.10 5.76
N ALA A 115 5.56 5.60 5.93
CA ALA A 115 6.58 5.56 4.88
C ALA A 115 6.09 4.77 3.65
N ALA A 116 5.42 3.62 3.85
CA ALA A 116 4.86 2.83 2.76
C ALA A 116 3.76 3.58 1.98
N LEU A 117 2.92 4.37 2.68
CA LEU A 117 1.89 5.20 2.04
C LEU A 117 2.51 6.34 1.24
N PHE A 118 3.46 7.07 1.83
CA PHE A 118 4.17 8.15 1.14
C PHE A 118 4.91 7.64 -0.10
N THR A 119 5.63 6.52 0.04
CA THR A 119 6.37 5.92 -1.07
C THR A 119 5.43 5.54 -2.21
N ALA A 120 4.28 4.94 -1.91
CA ALA A 120 3.29 4.59 -2.91
C ALA A 120 2.66 5.82 -3.58
N ILE A 121 2.32 6.86 -2.82
CA ILE A 121 1.79 8.12 -3.36
C ILE A 121 2.81 8.77 -4.30
N CYS A 122 4.06 8.94 -3.86
CA CYS A 122 5.13 9.50 -4.67
C CYS A 122 5.37 8.70 -5.95
N THR A 123 5.36 7.36 -5.85
CA THR A 123 5.53 6.48 -7.01
C THR A 123 4.40 6.68 -8.02
N MET A 124 3.14 6.74 -7.57
CA MET A 124 2.01 6.97 -8.46
C MET A 124 2.04 8.36 -9.10
N PHE A 125 2.42 9.41 -8.36
CA PHE A 125 2.60 10.75 -8.93
C PHE A 125 3.69 10.77 -10.01
N TYR A 126 4.82 10.10 -9.75
CA TYR A 126 5.91 10.04 -10.71
C TYR A 126 5.50 9.29 -11.98
N LEU A 127 4.83 8.14 -11.85
CA LEU A 127 4.30 7.40 -12.99
C LEU A 127 3.27 8.20 -13.77
N ALA A 128 2.35 8.90 -13.10
CA ALA A 128 1.37 9.75 -13.77
C ALA A 128 2.03 10.90 -14.56
N LYS A 129 3.14 11.44 -14.05
CA LYS A 129 3.93 12.46 -14.74
C LYS A 129 4.68 11.89 -15.94
N GLU A 130 5.23 10.69 -15.86
CA GLU A 130 5.87 10.02 -17.00
C GLU A 130 4.88 9.78 -18.15
N GLU A 131 3.67 9.28 -17.84
CA GLU A 131 2.62 9.03 -18.83
C GLU A 131 2.08 10.33 -19.48
N CYS A 132 2.07 11.46 -18.78
CA CYS A 132 1.61 12.74 -19.32
C CYS A 132 2.65 13.41 -20.25
N ASN A 133 3.92 13.09 -20.07
CA ASN A 133 5.03 13.66 -20.85
C ASN A 133 5.49 12.74 -22.00
N ALA A 134 4.94 11.52 -22.10
CA ALA A 134 5.22 10.55 -23.17
C ALA A 134 4.29 10.77 -24.38
#